data_AF-A0A562ZTH5-F1
#
_entry.id   AF-A0A562ZTH5-F1
#
_cell.length_a   1.000
_cell.length_b   1.000
_cell.length_c   1.000
_cell.angle_alpha   90.00
_cell.angle_beta   90.00
_cell.angle_gamma   90.00
#
_symmetry.space_group_name_H-M   'P 1'
#
loop_
_entity.id
_entity.type
_entity.pdbx_description
1 polymer ?
#
loop_
_entity_poly.entity_id
_entity_poly.type
_entity_poly.pdbx_seq_one_letter_code
_entity_poly.pdbx_strand_id
1 'polypeptide(L)'
;MLRVDGPDVQLRRLLVAASIAVRVVAMPVRQDGTTPREYESSGPTFANRIKADPASIVSVSWGESEPYDCVVRVKAGGVRQTLYKLWLRESPRQVDEILAGQERAARLRASLPHGERRKQPWGPL
;
A
#
# COMPACT_ATOMS: atom_id res chain seq x y z
N MET A 1 13.43 13.08 -14.90
CA MET A 1 14.20 12.91 -13.64
C MET A 1 13.35 12.03 -12.72
N LEU A 2 13.53 10.71 -12.78
CA LEU A 2 12.79 9.76 -11.95
C LEU A 2 13.34 9.88 -10.52
N ARG A 3 12.57 10.47 -9.60
CA ARG A 3 12.88 10.36 -8.18
C ARG A 3 12.75 8.89 -7.82
N VAL A 4 13.88 8.27 -7.51
CA VAL A 4 13.92 6.95 -6.88
C VAL A 4 13.48 7.19 -5.44
N ASP A 5 12.17 7.19 -5.23
CA ASP A 5 11.58 7.23 -3.91
C ASP A 5 12.14 6.04 -3.11
N GLY A 6 12.72 6.31 -1.94
CA GLY A 6 13.32 5.27 -1.10
C GLY A 6 12.33 4.15 -0.77
N PRO A 7 12.81 2.95 -0.36
CA PRO A 7 11.96 1.80 -0.09
C PRO A 7 10.81 2.10 0.90
N ASP A 8 11.01 3.03 1.83
CA ASP A 8 10.00 3.48 2.78
C ASP A 8 8.84 4.28 2.15
N VAL A 9 9.10 5.09 1.12
CA VAL A 9 8.07 5.91 0.47
C VAL A 9 7.14 5.02 -0.35
N GLN A 10 7.70 4.06 -1.09
CA GLN A 10 6.92 3.08 -1.86
C GLN A 10 6.06 2.22 -0.94
N LEU A 11 6.60 1.77 0.20
CA LEU A 11 5.85 1.06 1.23
C LEU A 11 4.69 1.92 1.76
N ARG A 12 4.94 3.17 2.13
CA ARG A 12 3.88 4.06 2.67
C ARG A 12 2.81 4.36 1.63
N ARG A 13 3.19 4.55 0.36
CA ARG A 13 2.26 4.70 -0.76
C ARG A 13 1.35 3.47 -0.93
N LEU A 14 1.92 2.26 -0.84
CA LEU A 14 1.15 1.01 -0.87
C LEU A 14 0.19 0.90 0.31
N LEU A 15 0.58 1.34 1.51
CA LEU A 15 -0.29 1.33 2.68
C LEU A 15 -1.47 2.29 2.53
N VAL A 16 -1.25 3.44 1.90
CA VAL A 16 -2.35 4.36 1.54
C VAL A 16 -3.27 3.71 0.51
N ALA A 17 -2.71 3.14 -0.57
CA ALA A 17 -3.52 2.44 -1.58
C ALA A 17 -4.33 1.29 -0.98
N ALA A 18 -3.75 0.52 -0.06
CA ALA A 18 -4.46 -0.53 0.67
C ALA A 18 -5.64 0.02 1.50
N SER A 19 -5.52 1.22 2.07
CA SER A 19 -6.58 1.84 2.88
C SER A 19 -7.78 2.33 2.06
N ILE A 20 -7.58 2.64 0.78
CA ILE A 20 -8.62 3.13 -0.14
C ILE A 20 -9.03 2.09 -1.19
N ALA A 21 -8.45 0.88 -1.11
CA ALA A 21 -8.75 -0.20 -2.03
C ALA A 21 -10.20 -0.66 -1.84
N VAL A 22 -10.96 -0.67 -2.93
CA VAL A 22 -12.34 -1.18 -2.95
C VAL A 22 -12.39 -2.69 -3.09
N ARG A 23 -11.35 -3.28 -3.67
CA ARG A 23 -11.20 -4.73 -3.81
C ARG A 23 -9.73 -5.10 -3.77
N VAL A 24 -9.42 -6.21 -3.13
CA VAL A 24 -8.08 -6.81 -3.16
C VAL A 24 -8.21 -8.28 -3.52
N VAL A 25 -7.47 -8.72 -4.53
CA VAL A 25 -7.39 -10.13 -4.92
C VAL A 25 -5.96 -10.61 -4.76
N ALA A 26 -5.79 -11.76 -4.11
CA ALA A 26 -4.53 -12.45 -3.96
C ALA A 26 -4.47 -13.66 -4.89
N MET A 27 -3.38 -13.78 -5.63
CA MET A 27 -3.13 -14.82 -6.62
C MET A 27 -1.77 -15.47 -6.31
N PRO A 28 -1.73 -16.58 -5.55
CA PRO A 28 -0.51 -17.33 -5.31
C PRO A 28 0.03 -17.88 -6.63
N VAL A 29 1.23 -17.48 -7.03
CA VAL A 29 1.85 -17.94 -8.27
C VAL A 29 2.32 -19.37 -8.08
N ARG A 30 1.82 -20.28 -8.92
CA ARG A 30 2.25 -21.66 -8.93
C ARG A 30 3.37 -21.86 -9.95
N GLN A 31 4.33 -22.71 -9.61
CA GLN A 31 5.47 -23.03 -10.49
C GLN A 31 5.11 -24.07 -11.57
N ASP A 32 3.99 -24.78 -11.39
CA ASP A 32 3.53 -25.86 -12.27
C ASP A 32 2.74 -25.38 -13.49
N GLY A 33 2.61 -24.05 -13.69
CA GLY A 33 1.88 -23.47 -14.82
C GLY A 33 0.35 -23.55 -14.71
N THR A 34 -0.20 -24.10 -13.62
CA THR A 34 -1.65 -24.14 -13.40
C THR A 34 -2.20 -22.76 -13.04
N THR A 35 -3.42 -22.46 -13.50
CA THR A 35 -4.07 -21.18 -13.20
C THR A 35 -4.15 -20.97 -11.69
N PRO A 36 -3.57 -19.88 -11.16
CA PRO A 36 -3.57 -19.62 -9.74
C PRO A 36 -5.01 -19.40 -9.25
N ARG A 37 -5.35 -20.00 -8.11
CA ARG A 37 -6.65 -19.74 -7.47
C ARG A 37 -6.65 -18.32 -6.95
N GLU A 38 -7.67 -17.56 -7.32
CA GLU A 38 -7.89 -16.22 -6.81
C GLU A 38 -8.59 -16.28 -5.45
N TYR A 39 -8.13 -15.44 -4.53
CA TYR A 39 -8.74 -15.28 -3.21
C TYR A 39 -9.05 -13.81 -2.99
N GLU A 40 -10.28 -13.50 -2.59
CA GLU A 40 -10.59 -12.16 -2.12
C GLU A 40 -9.90 -11.91 -0.78
N SER A 41 -9.32 -10.73 -0.68
CA SER A 41 -8.67 -10.20 0.51
C SER A 41 -9.23 -8.81 0.79
N SER A 42 -8.97 -8.32 2.00
CA SER A 42 -9.24 -6.92 2.33
C SER A 42 -7.97 -6.07 2.22
N GLY A 43 -8.14 -4.77 2.05
CA GLY A 43 -7.08 -3.76 2.17
C GLY A 43 -6.30 -3.87 3.49
N PRO A 44 -6.97 -3.93 4.66
CA PRO A 44 -6.32 -4.12 5.95
C PRO A 44 -5.50 -5.41 6.05
N THR A 45 -6.01 -6.54 5.55
CA THR A 45 -5.29 -7.82 5.56
C THR A 45 -4.01 -7.73 4.73
N PHE A 46 -4.09 -7.13 3.54
CA PHE A 46 -2.93 -6.88 2.70
C PHE A 46 -1.93 -5.94 3.38
N ALA A 47 -2.38 -4.82 3.95
CA ALA A 47 -1.55 -3.85 4.64
C ALA A 47 -0.78 -4.49 5.81
N ASN A 48 -1.44 -5.33 6.62
CA ASN A 48 -0.80 -6.03 7.74
C ASN A 48 0.28 -7.00 7.27
N ARG A 49 0.04 -7.71 6.16
CA ARG A 49 1.02 -8.63 5.58
C ARG A 49 2.28 -7.92 5.12
N ILE A 50 2.10 -6.78 4.46
CA ILE A 50 3.22 -5.98 3.94
C ILE A 50 3.99 -5.31 5.08
N LYS A 51 3.32 -4.86 6.15
CA LYS A 51 3.98 -4.32 7.36
C LYS A 51 4.81 -5.39 8.08
N ALA A 52 4.35 -6.64 8.09
CA ALA A 52 5.04 -7.73 8.77
C ALA A 52 6.35 -8.12 8.06
N ASP A 53 6.41 -7.99 6.73
CA ASP A 53 7.61 -8.30 5.94
C ASP A 53 7.73 -7.38 4.71
N PRO A 54 8.20 -6.13 4.86
CA PRO A 54 8.34 -5.19 3.75
C PRO A 54 9.36 -5.64 2.69
N ALA A 55 10.39 -6.40 3.11
CA ALA A 55 11.45 -6.90 2.22
C ALA A 55 10.92 -7.94 1.22
N SER A 56 9.75 -8.52 1.48
CA SER A 56 9.08 -9.43 0.56
C SER A 56 8.51 -8.75 -0.69
N ILE A 57 8.43 -7.41 -0.76
CA ILE A 57 7.91 -6.71 -1.93
C ILE A 57 8.95 -6.75 -3.05
N VAL A 58 8.62 -7.43 -4.14
CA VAL A 58 9.50 -7.59 -5.31
C VAL A 58 9.26 -6.48 -6.33
N SER A 59 8.00 -6.13 -6.56
CA SER A 59 7.63 -5.11 -7.55
C SER A 59 6.25 -4.55 -7.30
N VAL A 60 6.05 -3.32 -7.75
CA VAL A 60 4.76 -2.63 -7.73
C VAL A 60 4.53 -1.99 -9.09
N SER A 61 3.34 -2.14 -9.65
CA SER A 61 2.90 -1.49 -10.88
C SER A 61 1.58 -0.78 -10.64
N TRP A 62 1.44 0.43 -11.18
CA TRP A 62 0.25 1.28 -11.00
C TRP A 62 -0.44 1.46 -12.34
N GLY A 63 -1.74 1.20 -12.39
CA GLY A 63 -2.62 1.53 -13.50
C GLY A 63 -3.08 2.97 -13.39
N GLU A 64 -2.84 3.77 -14.43
CA GLU A 64 -3.22 5.19 -14.47
C GLU A 64 -4.60 5.44 -15.10
N SER A 65 -5.19 4.42 -15.71
CA SER A 65 -6.51 4.47 -16.34
C SER A 65 -7.58 3.84 -15.45
N GLU A 66 -8.82 4.31 -15.59
CA GLU A 66 -9.96 3.74 -14.90
C GLU A 66 -10.36 2.37 -15.51
N PRO A 67 -10.67 1.34 -14.70
CA PRO A 67 -10.63 1.32 -13.23
C PRO A 67 -9.19 1.32 -12.70
N TYR A 68 -8.89 2.25 -11.77
CA TYR A 68 -7.56 2.39 -11.20
C TYR A 68 -7.16 1.13 -10.44
N ASP A 69 -5.97 0.60 -10.75
CA ASP A 69 -5.46 -0.59 -10.09
C ASP A 69 -3.98 -0.49 -9.71
N CYS A 70 -3.58 -1.34 -8.77
CA CYS A 70 -2.20 -1.50 -8.37
C CYS A 70 -1.90 -2.99 -8.25
N VAL A 71 -0.86 -3.45 -8.95
CA VAL A 71 -0.39 -4.83 -8.89
C VAL A 71 0.88 -4.90 -8.06
N VAL A 72 0.86 -5.73 -7.02
CA VAL A 72 1.98 -5.91 -6.08
C VAL A 72 2.44 -7.35 -6.11
N ARG A 73 3.73 -7.56 -6.35
CA ARG A 73 4.35 -8.88 -6.31
C ARG A 73 5.07 -9.04 -4.98
N VAL A 74 4.68 -10.06 -4.23
CA VAL A 74 5.21 -10.38 -2.90
C VAL A 74 5.87 -11.74 -2.95
N LYS A 75 7.08 -11.88 -2.40
CA LYS A 75 7.85 -13.12 -2.32
C LYS A 75 8.13 -13.48 -0.87
N ALA A 76 7.54 -14.56 -0.40
CA ALA A 76 7.78 -15.13 0.92
C ALA A 76 8.79 -16.28 0.83
N GLY A 77 9.91 -16.16 1.55
CA GLY A 77 10.85 -17.25 1.79
C GLY A 77 11.46 -17.89 0.55
N GLY A 78 11.97 -17.10 -0.40
CA GLY A 78 12.75 -17.60 -1.55
C GLY A 78 11.96 -18.33 -2.65
N VAL A 79 10.83 -18.95 -2.31
CA VAL A 79 10.14 -19.94 -3.17
C VAL A 79 8.71 -19.55 -3.48
N ARG A 80 7.99 -18.91 -2.54
CA ARG A 80 6.55 -18.62 -2.70
C ARG A 80 6.34 -17.19 -3.17
N GLN A 81 5.65 -17.02 -4.28
CA GLN A 81 5.27 -15.71 -4.80
C GLN A 81 3.74 -15.55 -4.80
N THR A 82 3.26 -14.36 -4.49
CA THR A 82 1.85 -14.00 -4.54
C THR A 82 1.71 -12.65 -5.24
N LEU A 83 0.82 -12.59 -6.22
CA LEU A 83 0.41 -11.35 -6.87
C LEU A 83 -0.83 -10.83 -6.17
N TYR A 84 -0.79 -9.57 -5.76
CA TYR A 84 -1.94 -8.85 -5.25
C TYR A 84 -2.39 -7.86 -6.30
N LYS A 85 -3.69 -7.88 -6.63
CA LYS A 85 -4.33 -6.84 -7.44
C LYS A 85 -5.27 -6.04 -6.54
N LEU A 86 -4.98 -4.75 -6.41
CA LEU A 86 -5.79 -3.80 -5.66
C LEU A 86 -6.55 -2.96 -6.67
N TRP A 87 -7.88 -2.88 -6.57
CA TRP A 87 -8.67 -1.89 -7.28
C TRP A 87 -8.89 -0.72 -6.34
N LEU A 88 -8.61 0.48 -6.83
CA LEU A 88 -8.61 1.71 -6.05
C LEU A 88 -9.85 2.53 -6.41
N ARG A 89 -10.44 3.17 -5.40
CA ARG A 89 -11.49 4.17 -5.64
C ARG A 89 -10.94 5.41 -6.33
N GLU A 90 -9.69 5.74 -6.04
CA GLU A 90 -9.05 7.00 -6.43
C GLU A 90 -7.84 6.74 -7.32
N SER A 91 -7.48 7.74 -8.11
CA SER A 91 -6.31 7.69 -8.99
C SER A 91 -4.98 7.56 -8.23
N PRO A 92 -3.91 7.03 -8.85
CA PRO A 92 -2.58 7.01 -8.25
C PRO A 92 -2.09 8.39 -7.77
N ARG A 93 -2.48 9.47 -8.47
CA ARG A 93 -2.17 10.85 -8.07
C ARG A 93 -2.83 11.21 -6.74
N GLN A 94 -4.08 10.80 -6.52
CA GLN A 94 -4.78 11.04 -5.26
C GLN A 94 -4.13 10.28 -4.10
N VAL A 95 -3.59 9.08 -4.34
CA VAL A 95 -2.80 8.33 -3.35
C VAL A 95 -1.59 9.15 -2.90
N ASP A 96 -0.90 9.79 -3.84
CA ASP A 96 0.27 10.63 -3.56
C ASP A 96 -0.11 11.90 -2.77
N GLU A 97 -1.25 12.51 -3.09
CA GLU A 97 -1.78 13.66 -2.36
C GLU A 97 -2.16 13.30 -0.91
N ILE A 98 -2.78 12.14 -0.70
CA ILE A 98 -3.08 11.62 0.64
C ILE A 98 -1.78 11.37 1.42
N LEU A 99 -0.79 10.73 0.80
CA LEU A 99 0.51 10.48 1.43
C LEU A 99 1.19 11.79 1.85
N ALA A 100 1.23 12.78 0.95
CA ALA A 100 1.80 14.11 1.25
C ALA A 100 1.02 14.83 2.37
N GLY A 101 -0.31 14.67 2.43
CA GLY A 101 -1.14 15.14 3.53
C GLY A 101 -0.75 14.51 4.88
N GLN A 102 -0.58 13.19 4.90
CA GLN A 102 -0.16 12.45 6.10
C GLN A 102 1.24 12.87 6.58
N GLU A 103 2.17 13.10 5.66
CA GLU A 103 3.51 13.60 5.99
C GLU A 103 3.49 15.00 6.58
N ARG A 104 2.73 15.92 6.00
CA ARG A 104 2.55 17.27 6.53
C ARG A 104 1.96 17.21 7.95
N ALA A 105 0.93 16.39 8.16
CA ALA A 105 0.33 16.19 9.47
C ALA A 105 1.32 15.59 10.49
N ALA A 106 2.15 14.63 10.07
CA ALA A 106 3.17 14.04 10.93
C ALA A 106 4.26 15.07 11.33
N ARG A 107 4.73 15.89 10.39
CA ARG A 107 5.69 16.97 10.67
C ARG A 107 5.11 18.00 11.63
N LEU A 108 3.86 18.42 11.41
CA LEU A 108 3.18 19.35 12.31
C LEU A 108 3.05 18.76 13.72
N ARG A 109 2.66 17.48 13.84
CA ARG A 109 2.63 16.81 15.15
C ARG A 109 4.00 16.75 15.81
N ALA A 110 5.08 16.53 15.05
CA ALA A 110 6.43 16.50 15.58
C ALA A 110 6.90 17.90 16.05
N SER A 111 6.45 18.98 15.40
CA SER A 111 6.77 20.36 15.82
C SER A 111 6.02 20.81 17.07
N LEU A 112 4.93 20.13 17.45
CA LEU A 112 4.20 20.46 18.68
C LEU A 112 5.02 20.07 19.94
N PRO A 113 4.89 20.84 21.03
CA PRO A 113 5.44 20.48 22.35
C PRO A 113 4.98 19.08 22.79
N HIS A 114 5.82 18.35 23.53
CA HIS A 114 5.58 16.93 23.86
C HIS A 114 4.19 16.67 24.49
N GLY A 115 3.67 17.61 25.30
CA GLY A 115 2.34 17.52 25.92
C GLY A 115 1.15 17.69 24.96
N GLU A 116 1.37 18.23 23.76
CA GLU A 116 0.33 18.47 22.75
C GLU A 116 0.34 17.41 21.64
N ARG A 117 1.40 16.62 21.52
CA ARG A 117 1.53 15.56 20.50
C ARG A 117 0.50 14.43 20.63
N ARG A 118 -0.04 14.21 21.84
CA ARG A 118 -1.05 13.16 22.13
C ARG A 118 -2.49 13.61 21.91
N LYS A 119 -2.75 14.91 21.78
CA LYS A 119 -4.10 15.40 21.48
C LYS A 119 -4.34 15.21 19.98
N GLN A 120 -5.30 14.38 19.59
CA GLN A 120 -5.80 14.42 18.21
C GLN A 120 -6.24 15.87 17.94
N PRO A 121 -5.69 16.58 16.93
CA PRO A 121 -6.05 17.98 16.73
C PRO A 121 -7.47 18.15 16.15
N TRP A 122 -8.13 17.06 15.80
CA TRP A 122 -9.43 17.03 15.15
C TRP A 122 -10.21 15.89 15.79
N GLY A 123 -11.40 16.20 16.33
CA GLY A 123 -12.34 15.22 16.91
C GLY A 123 -12.81 14.17 15.90
N PRO A 124 -13.71 13.25 16.32
CA PRO A 124 -14.09 12.10 15.51
C PRO A 124 -14.73 12.55 14.18
N LEU A 125 -14.20 12.02 13.07
CA LEU A 125 -14.84 11.96 11.75
C LEU A 125 -15.12 10.49 11.43
#